data_AF-O26049-F1
#
_entry.id   AF-O26049-F1
#
_cell.length_a   1.000
_cell.length_b   1.000
_cell.length_c   1.000
_cell.angle_alpha   90.00
_cell.angle_beta   90.00
_cell.angle_gamma   90.00
#
_symmetry.space_group_name_H-M   'P 1'
#
loop_
_entity.id
_entity.type
_entity.pdbx_description
1 polymer ?
#
loop_
_entity_poly.entity_id
_entity_poly.type
_entity_poly.pdbx_seq_one_letter_code
_entity_poly.pdbx_strand_id
1 'polypeptide(L)'
;MGLKIINIENCYGIGKIQKTSLDFSKSNSYLLYAQNGVFKTSFAKSLTDLINNEMPKDNFYPNRKSKIEIEFNGEKILKENVAVFHSYDEEFSSEDSVTTFMAKSDLKQQYDNILLELEKEKKALLKSLRDIASGFDYEEEIKTIKNEKNKSFYEILDNHLTEIESSEKHYSFKYRDIFDGSKKVKDFVNKHHDLIEQYFNKYQELLSQSKIFKHMNSGDFGTNHADDLKKALENNRFFKANHSLKIAGEEITNYQKLSDIFENEKNRILNNEELKESFDKIEKVINANKELKAFKDAISKDNTLLTEFLDYDSFRKKVLFSYLKQVIQNVKSLVNLYREKKPEIEEIIKQASKDQKEWESVIEIFNQRFLVPFKVELQNQKDILLNKDAAQFRFIFSDDNQDMNVQKEDLQKHLSGGEKESVIYLTNLV
;
A
#
# COMPACT_ATOMS: atom_id res chain seq x y z
N MET A 1 39.89 -20.59 -20.92
CA MET A 1 38.50 -20.88 -20.51
C MET A 1 37.83 -21.55 -21.69
N GLY A 2 37.17 -22.69 -21.51
CA GLY A 2 36.63 -23.47 -22.63
C GLY A 2 35.26 -24.08 -22.32
N LEU A 3 34.33 -23.98 -23.25
CA LEU A 3 33.01 -24.63 -23.18
C LEU A 3 32.95 -25.76 -24.19
N LYS A 4 32.56 -26.94 -23.75
CA LYS A 4 32.44 -28.13 -24.59
C LYS A 4 31.01 -28.67 -24.54
N ILE A 5 30.30 -28.56 -25.65
CA ILE A 5 29.00 -29.19 -25.85
C ILE A 5 29.27 -30.62 -26.31
N ILE A 6 29.18 -31.56 -25.38
CA ILE A 6 29.46 -32.98 -25.63
C ILE A 6 28.28 -33.59 -26.39
N ASN A 7 27.08 -33.44 -25.84
CA ASN A 7 25.86 -33.98 -26.42
C ASN A 7 24.63 -33.20 -25.96
N ILE A 8 23.78 -32.79 -26.91
CA ILE A 8 22.41 -32.34 -26.66
C ILE A 8 21.51 -33.09 -27.61
N GLU A 9 20.59 -33.89 -27.10
CA GLU A 9 19.75 -34.79 -27.89
C GLU A 9 18.34 -34.79 -27.33
N ASN A 10 17.34 -34.66 -28.21
CA ASN A 10 15.90 -34.59 -27.87
C ASN A 10 15.54 -33.55 -26.79
N CYS A 11 16.23 -32.41 -26.73
CA CYS A 11 15.94 -31.35 -25.77
C CYS A 11 15.14 -30.24 -26.47
N TYR A 12 13.86 -30.05 -26.12
CA TYR A 12 12.98 -29.06 -26.76
C TYR A 12 12.99 -29.11 -28.31
N GLY A 13 13.01 -30.31 -28.87
CA GLY A 13 13.05 -30.52 -30.33
C GLY A 13 14.42 -30.46 -30.98
N ILE A 14 15.50 -30.19 -30.23
CA ILE A 14 16.87 -30.36 -30.72
C ILE A 14 17.07 -31.84 -31.06
N GLY A 15 17.24 -32.15 -32.34
CA GLY A 15 17.54 -33.51 -32.78
C GLY A 15 18.84 -34.00 -32.16
N LYS A 16 19.96 -33.33 -32.46
CA LYS A 16 21.29 -33.67 -31.94
C LYS A 16 22.31 -32.55 -32.15
N ILE A 17 23.04 -32.15 -31.11
CA ILE A 17 24.23 -31.28 -31.17
C ILE A 17 25.36 -32.02 -30.47
N GLN A 18 26.52 -32.18 -31.11
CA GLN A 18 27.64 -32.94 -30.57
C GLN A 18 28.99 -32.33 -30.90
N LYS A 19 29.97 -32.60 -30.02
CA LYS A 19 31.41 -32.36 -30.25
C LYS A 19 31.74 -30.92 -30.64
N THR A 20 31.06 -29.95 -30.04
CA THR A 20 31.39 -28.52 -30.24
C THR A 20 32.26 -28.03 -29.08
N SER A 21 33.41 -27.46 -29.38
CA SER A 21 34.31 -26.88 -28.38
C SER A 21 34.55 -25.40 -28.70
N LEU A 22 34.29 -24.53 -27.73
CA LEU A 22 34.52 -23.09 -27.81
C LEU A 22 35.68 -22.74 -26.87
N ASP A 23 36.72 -22.12 -27.41
CA ASP A 23 37.96 -21.79 -26.69
C ASP A 23 38.06 -20.28 -26.46
N PHE A 24 37.60 -19.84 -25.29
CA PHE A 24 37.58 -18.43 -24.93
C PHE A 24 38.97 -17.84 -24.64
N SER A 25 40.07 -18.60 -24.79
CA SER A 25 41.42 -18.02 -24.74
C SER A 25 41.74 -17.16 -25.96
N LYS A 26 41.08 -17.42 -27.11
CA LYS A 26 41.31 -16.69 -28.37
C LYS A 26 40.34 -15.53 -28.56
N SER A 27 39.12 -15.68 -28.05
CA SER A 27 38.06 -14.67 -28.13
C SER A 27 37.15 -14.80 -26.92
N ASN A 28 36.82 -13.68 -26.28
CA ASN A 28 35.92 -13.66 -25.13
C ASN A 28 34.45 -13.87 -25.52
N SER A 29 34.15 -13.92 -26.83
CA SER A 29 32.79 -14.08 -27.36
C SER A 29 32.77 -15.03 -28.55
N TYR A 30 31.67 -15.77 -28.68
CA TYR A 30 31.39 -16.68 -29.78
C TYR A 30 29.96 -16.47 -30.27
N LEU A 31 29.76 -16.56 -31.59
CA LEU A 31 28.46 -16.54 -32.22
C LEU A 31 28.12 -17.94 -32.73
N LEU A 32 27.07 -18.54 -32.16
CA LEU A 32 26.48 -19.77 -32.68
C LEU A 32 25.35 -19.40 -33.64
N TYR A 33 25.61 -19.50 -34.95
CA TYR A 33 24.62 -19.18 -35.98
C TYR A 33 23.76 -20.40 -36.34
N ALA A 34 22.44 -20.17 -36.47
CA ALA A 34 21.50 -21.15 -36.99
C ALA A 34 20.36 -20.46 -37.75
N GLN A 35 19.71 -21.18 -38.66
CA GLN A 35 18.47 -20.71 -39.29
C GLN A 35 17.33 -20.64 -38.27
N ASN A 36 16.24 -19.97 -38.63
CA ASN A 36 15.03 -19.94 -37.79
C ASN A 36 14.45 -21.34 -37.63
N GLY A 37 13.95 -21.66 -36.43
CA GLY A 37 13.35 -22.97 -36.14
C GLY A 37 14.33 -24.12 -35.89
N VAL A 38 15.65 -23.87 -35.87
CA VAL A 38 16.64 -24.96 -35.70
C VAL A 38 16.88 -25.30 -34.22
N PHE A 39 17.52 -24.40 -33.45
CA PHE A 39 17.80 -24.69 -32.04
C PHE A 39 17.88 -23.49 -31.09
N LYS A 40 17.88 -22.23 -31.56
CA LYS A 40 18.25 -21.05 -30.73
C LYS A 40 17.49 -21.00 -29.39
N THR A 41 16.16 -20.96 -29.46
CA THR A 41 15.28 -20.94 -28.28
C THR A 41 15.35 -22.26 -27.50
N SER A 42 15.34 -23.40 -28.19
CA SER A 42 15.44 -24.72 -27.58
C SER A 42 16.74 -24.90 -26.79
N PHE A 43 17.85 -24.35 -27.28
CA PHE A 43 19.16 -24.41 -26.65
C PHE A 43 19.22 -23.55 -25.39
N ALA A 44 18.67 -22.33 -25.45
CA ALA A 44 18.49 -21.49 -24.26
C ALA A 44 17.65 -22.23 -23.19
N LYS A 45 16.46 -22.74 -23.54
CA LYS A 45 15.61 -23.52 -22.62
C LYS A 45 16.32 -24.75 -22.05
N SER A 46 17.08 -25.46 -22.88
CA SER A 46 17.85 -26.63 -22.43
C SER A 46 18.96 -26.27 -21.45
N LEU A 47 19.63 -25.13 -21.64
CA LEU A 47 20.62 -24.61 -20.70
C LEU A 47 19.96 -24.16 -19.39
N THR A 48 18.82 -23.49 -19.46
CA THR A 48 18.04 -23.05 -18.28
C THR A 48 17.63 -24.23 -17.40
N ASP A 49 17.11 -25.31 -17.99
CA ASP A 49 16.79 -26.53 -17.23
C ASP A 49 18.06 -27.12 -16.60
N LEU A 50 19.15 -27.20 -17.36
CA LEU A 50 20.41 -27.79 -16.89
C LEU A 50 20.99 -27.04 -15.68
N ILE A 51 20.98 -25.69 -15.68
CA ILE A 51 21.47 -24.89 -14.55
C ILE A 51 20.53 -24.96 -13.32
N ASN A 52 19.24 -25.24 -13.53
CA ASN A 52 18.25 -25.48 -12.47
C ASN A 52 18.25 -26.94 -11.97
N ASN A 53 19.18 -27.78 -12.42
CA ASN A 53 19.24 -29.22 -12.13
C ASN A 53 18.00 -30.00 -12.62
N GLU A 54 17.30 -29.47 -13.61
CA GLU A 54 16.21 -30.13 -14.30
C GLU A 54 16.70 -30.80 -15.59
N MET A 55 16.06 -31.90 -15.99
CA MET A 55 16.38 -32.55 -17.27
C MET A 55 15.45 -32.01 -18.36
N PRO A 56 15.99 -31.39 -19.42
CA PRO A 56 15.18 -30.93 -20.54
C PRO A 56 14.51 -32.11 -21.23
N LYS A 57 13.33 -31.87 -21.82
CA LYS A 57 12.51 -32.90 -22.46
C LYS A 57 11.97 -32.48 -23.83
N ASP A 58 11.61 -33.46 -24.65
CA ASP A 58 10.86 -33.22 -25.88
C ASP A 58 9.36 -33.15 -25.54
N ASN A 59 8.75 -31.97 -25.71
CA ASN A 59 7.34 -31.75 -25.37
C ASN A 59 6.37 -32.49 -26.28
N PHE A 60 6.73 -32.73 -27.55
CA PHE A 60 5.86 -33.39 -28.52
C PHE A 60 6.07 -34.91 -28.57
N TYR A 61 7.26 -35.37 -28.16
CA TYR A 61 7.60 -36.78 -28.11
C TYR A 61 8.14 -37.18 -26.72
N PRO A 62 7.28 -37.28 -25.68
CA PRO A 62 7.71 -37.54 -24.30
C PRO A 62 8.48 -38.85 -24.10
N ASN A 63 8.30 -39.82 -25.00
CA ASN A 63 8.99 -41.10 -24.96
C ASN A 63 10.45 -41.03 -25.44
N ARG A 64 10.88 -39.92 -26.06
CA ARG A 64 12.28 -39.73 -26.46
C ARG A 64 13.12 -39.44 -25.23
N LYS A 65 14.20 -40.20 -25.05
CA LYS A 65 15.16 -39.92 -23.97
C LYS A 65 15.98 -38.69 -24.35
N SER A 66 15.85 -37.65 -23.55
CA SER A 66 16.64 -36.44 -23.67
C SER A 66 17.99 -36.59 -22.98
N LYS A 67 19.02 -35.99 -23.56
CA LYS A 67 20.38 -35.98 -23.02
C LYS A 67 20.97 -34.59 -23.19
N ILE A 68 21.58 -34.08 -22.13
CA ILE A 68 22.35 -32.84 -22.18
C ILE A 68 23.63 -33.02 -21.37
N GLU A 69 24.76 -32.82 -22.03
CA GLU A 69 26.11 -32.94 -21.47
C GLU A 69 26.93 -31.77 -22.00
N ILE A 70 27.24 -30.84 -21.11
CA ILE A 70 28.04 -29.64 -21.38
C ILE A 70 29.07 -29.52 -20.27
N GLU A 71 30.32 -29.35 -20.65
CA GLU A 71 31.44 -29.11 -19.75
C GLU A 71 31.93 -27.67 -19.89
N PHE A 72 32.30 -27.07 -18.77
CA PHE A 72 32.99 -25.80 -18.70
C PHE A 72 34.32 -26.01 -17.97
N ASN A 73 35.44 -25.74 -18.64
CA ASN A 73 36.80 -26.05 -18.18
C ASN A 73 37.03 -27.52 -17.77
N GLY A 74 36.28 -28.46 -18.37
CA GLY A 74 36.40 -29.89 -18.07
C GLY A 74 35.54 -30.38 -16.90
N GLU A 75 34.79 -29.49 -16.26
CA GLU A 75 33.82 -29.85 -15.22
C GLU A 75 32.39 -29.65 -15.74
N LYS A 76 31.40 -30.30 -15.12
CA LYS A 76 29.99 -30.05 -15.41
C LYS A 76 29.69 -28.56 -15.17
N ILE A 77 28.91 -27.94 -16.06
CA ILE A 77 28.47 -26.56 -15.82
C ILE A 77 27.71 -26.45 -14.49
N LEU A 78 28.03 -25.40 -13.72
CA LEU A 78 27.37 -25.04 -12.47
C LEU A 78 26.52 -23.79 -12.69
N LYS A 79 25.47 -23.62 -11.89
CA LYS A 79 24.57 -22.45 -11.96
C LYS A 79 25.34 -21.14 -11.81
N GLU A 80 26.36 -21.12 -10.93
CA GLU A 80 27.19 -19.92 -10.72
C GLU A 80 28.03 -19.51 -11.94
N ASN A 81 28.27 -20.42 -12.89
CA ASN A 81 29.13 -20.18 -14.06
C ASN A 81 28.37 -19.78 -15.32
N VAL A 82 27.02 -19.83 -15.31
CA VAL A 82 26.21 -19.69 -16.53
C VAL A 82 24.97 -18.85 -16.25
N ALA A 83 24.84 -17.73 -16.97
CA ALA A 83 23.60 -16.98 -17.09
C ALA A 83 23.01 -17.17 -18.50
N VAL A 84 21.72 -17.52 -18.57
CA VAL A 84 21.00 -17.71 -19.83
C VAL A 84 19.99 -16.59 -19.98
N PHE A 85 20.10 -15.85 -21.08
CA PHE A 85 19.14 -14.80 -21.43
C PHE A 85 18.27 -15.30 -22.57
N HIS A 86 16.98 -15.40 -22.33
CA HIS A 86 15.99 -15.75 -23.35
C HIS A 86 15.73 -14.53 -24.24
N SER A 87 15.53 -14.76 -25.55
CA SER A 87 14.94 -13.74 -26.43
C SER A 87 13.57 -13.40 -25.88
N TYR A 88 13.34 -12.14 -25.47
CA TYR A 88 12.11 -11.59 -24.89
C TYR A 88 10.96 -12.60 -24.79
N ASP A 89 10.93 -13.38 -23.69
CA ASP A 89 9.72 -14.08 -23.29
C ASP A 89 8.89 -13.03 -22.56
N GLU A 90 7.67 -12.75 -23.04
CA GLU A 90 6.69 -11.97 -22.27
C GLU A 90 6.48 -12.58 -20.87
N GLU A 91 6.71 -13.89 -20.71
CA GLU A 91 6.67 -14.62 -19.43
C GLU A 91 7.94 -14.51 -18.57
N PHE A 92 9.12 -14.27 -19.15
CA PHE A 92 10.39 -14.07 -18.39
C PHE A 92 10.62 -12.58 -18.10
N SER A 93 9.61 -11.77 -18.39
CA SER A 93 9.62 -10.36 -18.11
C SER A 93 9.84 -10.18 -16.61
N SER A 94 10.69 -9.23 -16.29
CA SER A 94 10.73 -8.61 -14.96
C SER A 94 9.38 -7.99 -14.51
N GLU A 95 8.24 -8.35 -15.12
CA GLU A 95 6.88 -8.00 -14.69
C GLU A 95 6.57 -8.55 -13.29
N ASP A 96 7.12 -9.71 -12.92
CA ASP A 96 7.00 -10.22 -11.54
C ASP A 96 7.75 -9.34 -10.54
N SER A 97 8.83 -8.69 -10.98
CA SER A 97 9.59 -7.77 -10.13
C SER A 97 8.94 -6.39 -10.09
N VAL A 98 8.15 -6.17 -9.04
CA VAL A 98 7.44 -4.92 -8.77
C VAL A 98 8.42 -3.78 -8.43
N THR A 99 9.65 -4.10 -8.02
CA THR A 99 10.59 -3.09 -7.51
C THR A 99 11.84 -2.86 -8.37
N THR A 100 12.38 -1.64 -8.25
CA THR A 100 13.73 -1.24 -8.68
C THR A 100 14.77 -1.46 -7.58
N PHE A 101 14.41 -2.23 -6.54
CA PHE A 101 15.26 -2.51 -5.39
C PHE A 101 16.54 -3.24 -5.82
N MET A 102 17.67 -2.68 -5.39
CA MET A 102 18.99 -3.14 -5.78
C MET A 102 19.49 -4.19 -4.78
N ALA A 103 19.32 -5.47 -5.13
CA ALA A 103 19.81 -6.60 -4.36
C ALA A 103 20.08 -7.78 -5.28
N LYS A 104 20.82 -8.78 -4.78
CA LYS A 104 20.96 -10.08 -5.45
C LYS A 104 19.59 -10.62 -5.83
N SER A 105 19.51 -11.29 -6.98
CA SER A 105 18.30 -11.94 -7.49
C SER A 105 17.46 -12.65 -6.40
N ASP A 106 18.08 -13.49 -5.57
CA ASP A 106 17.39 -14.21 -4.47
C ASP A 106 16.80 -13.27 -3.40
N LEU A 107 17.54 -12.24 -2.99
CA LEU A 107 17.07 -11.25 -1.98
C LEU A 107 15.97 -10.36 -2.55
N LYS A 108 16.11 -9.96 -3.82
CA LYS A 108 15.11 -9.19 -4.54
C LYS A 108 13.82 -10.01 -4.68
N GLN A 109 13.91 -11.28 -5.04
CA GLN A 109 12.76 -12.17 -5.13
C GLN A 109 12.05 -12.31 -3.77
N GLN A 110 12.80 -12.47 -2.67
CA GLN A 110 12.22 -12.50 -1.33
C GLN A 110 11.49 -11.19 -1.02
N TYR A 111 12.10 -10.05 -1.31
CA TYR A 111 11.49 -8.73 -1.10
C TYR A 111 10.19 -8.57 -1.92
N ASP A 112 10.25 -8.88 -3.22
CA ASP A 112 9.11 -8.75 -4.14
C ASP A 112 7.95 -9.67 -3.70
N ASN A 113 8.24 -10.89 -3.23
CA ASN A 113 7.23 -11.79 -2.67
C ASN A 113 6.55 -11.20 -1.42
N ILE A 114 7.31 -10.64 -0.48
CA ILE A 114 6.77 -9.99 0.71
C ILE A 114 5.89 -8.80 0.32
N LEU A 115 6.35 -7.98 -0.64
CA LEU A 115 5.59 -6.84 -1.15
C LEU A 115 4.26 -7.30 -1.77
N LEU A 116 4.27 -8.36 -2.58
CA LEU A 116 3.05 -8.93 -3.19
C LEU A 116 2.06 -9.43 -2.13
N GLU A 117 2.53 -10.10 -1.09
CA GLU A 117 1.69 -10.56 0.03
C GLU A 117 1.03 -9.37 0.76
N LEU A 118 1.82 -8.35 1.11
CA LEU A 118 1.32 -7.15 1.80
C LEU A 118 0.36 -6.34 0.92
N GLU A 119 0.67 -6.15 -0.36
CA GLU A 119 -0.20 -5.44 -1.30
C GLU A 119 -1.53 -6.16 -1.53
N LYS A 120 -1.54 -7.49 -1.50
CA LYS A 120 -2.78 -8.28 -1.60
C LYS A 120 -3.70 -8.03 -0.40
N GLU A 121 -3.18 -8.12 0.82
CA GLU A 121 -3.95 -7.83 2.05
C GLU A 121 -4.37 -6.35 2.11
N LYS A 122 -3.49 -5.43 1.72
CA LYS A 122 -3.80 -4.00 1.62
C LYS A 122 -4.94 -3.74 0.64
N LYS A 123 -4.91 -4.32 -0.56
CA LYS A 123 -6.00 -4.21 -1.55
C LYS A 123 -7.32 -4.75 -1.00
N ALA A 124 -7.30 -5.84 -0.24
CA ALA A 124 -8.49 -6.38 0.42
C ALA A 124 -9.04 -5.41 1.47
N LEU A 125 -8.18 -4.85 2.34
CA LEU A 125 -8.57 -3.82 3.32
C LEU A 125 -9.18 -2.59 2.65
N LEU A 126 -8.51 -2.02 1.64
CA LEU A 126 -8.99 -0.84 0.93
C LEU A 126 -10.30 -1.08 0.20
N LYS A 127 -10.53 -2.30 -0.31
CA LYS A 127 -11.82 -2.68 -0.88
C LYS A 127 -12.92 -2.64 0.19
N SER A 128 -12.71 -3.26 1.34
CA SER A 128 -13.69 -3.24 2.44
C SER A 128 -13.95 -1.83 2.99
N LEU A 129 -12.94 -0.96 3.01
CA LEU A 129 -13.11 0.45 3.37
C LEU A 129 -13.96 1.22 2.36
N ARG A 130 -13.79 0.98 1.05
CA ARG A 130 -14.60 1.61 0.00
C ARG A 130 -16.09 1.26 0.10
N ASP A 131 -16.42 0.08 0.64
CA ASP A 131 -17.79 -0.34 0.92
C ASP A 131 -18.41 0.44 2.11
N ILE A 132 -17.59 0.96 3.02
CA ILE A 132 -18.03 1.81 4.15
C ILE A 132 -18.21 3.26 3.71
N ALA A 133 -17.18 3.84 3.10
CA ALA A 133 -17.22 5.20 2.56
C ALA A 133 -16.38 5.30 1.28
N SER A 134 -16.88 6.05 0.31
CA SER A 134 -16.28 6.18 -1.03
C SER A 134 -16.11 7.64 -1.44
N GLY A 135 -15.41 7.88 -2.56
CA GLY A 135 -15.15 9.23 -3.09
C GLY A 135 -13.84 9.87 -2.64
N PHE A 136 -12.95 9.09 -2.00
CA PHE A 136 -11.61 9.51 -1.62
C PHE A 136 -10.62 8.34 -1.59
N ASP A 137 -9.34 8.66 -1.57
CA ASP A 137 -8.25 7.70 -1.44
C ASP A 137 -7.87 7.55 0.04
N TYR A 138 -8.11 6.37 0.60
CA TYR A 138 -7.81 6.08 2.01
C TYR A 138 -6.32 6.12 2.32
N GLU A 139 -5.45 5.68 1.40
CA GLU A 139 -4.00 5.70 1.64
C GLU A 139 -3.51 7.14 1.75
N GLU A 140 -3.95 8.00 0.84
CA GLU A 140 -3.61 9.43 0.87
C GLU A 140 -4.19 10.12 2.12
N GLU A 141 -5.46 9.87 2.47
CA GLU A 141 -6.07 10.48 3.65
C GLU A 141 -5.41 10.00 4.96
N ILE A 142 -5.05 8.72 5.08
CA ILE A 142 -4.35 8.17 6.26
C ILE A 142 -2.94 8.77 6.38
N LYS A 143 -2.23 8.99 5.28
CA LYS A 143 -0.92 9.70 5.29
C LYS A 143 -1.02 11.16 5.73
N THR A 144 -2.22 11.77 5.74
CA THR A 144 -2.39 13.14 6.25
C THR A 144 -2.39 13.24 7.77
N ILE A 145 -2.47 12.11 8.49
CA ILE A 145 -2.43 12.08 9.95
C ILE A 145 -1.13 12.74 10.43
N LYS A 146 -1.27 13.65 11.40
CA LYS A 146 -0.16 14.45 11.92
C LYS A 146 0.96 13.55 12.44
N ASN A 147 2.21 13.93 12.17
CA ASN A 147 3.45 13.20 12.49
C ASN A 147 3.71 11.91 11.68
N GLU A 148 2.78 11.51 10.80
CA GLU A 148 2.90 10.27 10.01
C GLU A 148 3.32 10.50 8.55
N LYS A 149 3.59 11.74 8.14
CA LYS A 149 3.96 12.08 6.74
C LYS A 149 5.16 11.31 6.20
N ASN A 150 6.05 10.86 7.08
CA ASN A 150 7.25 10.10 6.76
C ASN A 150 7.11 8.63 7.19
N LYS A 151 5.90 8.07 7.13
CA LYS A 151 5.65 6.68 7.49
C LYS A 151 4.94 5.96 6.35
N SER A 152 5.24 4.68 6.17
CA SER A 152 4.51 3.85 5.22
C SER A 152 3.08 3.65 5.71
N PHE A 153 2.15 3.36 4.80
CA PHE A 153 0.77 3.04 5.17
C PHE A 153 0.70 1.94 6.26
N TYR A 154 1.57 0.94 6.15
CA TYR A 154 1.68 -0.17 7.09
C TYR A 154 2.15 0.28 8.48
N GLU A 155 3.19 1.13 8.55
CA GLU A 155 3.67 1.70 9.81
C GLU A 155 2.58 2.53 10.51
N ILE A 156 1.80 3.31 9.76
CA ILE A 156 0.74 4.16 10.33
C ILE A 156 -0.34 3.31 11.00
N LEU A 157 -0.78 2.25 10.32
CA LEU A 157 -1.77 1.32 10.88
C LEU A 157 -1.22 0.58 12.11
N ASP A 158 0.06 0.19 12.07
CA ASP A 158 0.74 -0.46 13.19
C ASP A 158 0.81 0.47 14.42
N ASN A 159 1.27 1.70 14.22
CA ASN A 159 1.41 2.72 15.27
C ASN A 159 0.07 3.04 15.96
N HIS A 160 -1.02 3.03 15.19
CA HIS A 160 -2.34 3.43 15.67
C HIS A 160 -3.29 2.26 15.91
N LEU A 161 -2.84 1.00 15.85
CA LEU A 161 -3.72 -0.17 15.98
C LEU A 161 -4.60 -0.08 17.24
N THR A 162 -3.99 0.22 18.39
CA THR A 162 -4.71 0.34 19.66
C THR A 162 -5.74 1.47 19.64
N GLU A 163 -5.40 2.63 19.05
CA GLU A 163 -6.32 3.76 18.95
C GLU A 163 -7.51 3.45 18.02
N ILE A 164 -7.23 2.77 16.89
CA ILE A 164 -8.25 2.29 15.96
C ILE A 164 -9.17 1.30 16.67
N GLU A 165 -8.61 0.35 17.44
CA GLU A 165 -9.39 -0.60 18.24
C GLU A 165 -10.25 0.08 19.30
N SER A 166 -9.78 1.17 19.91
CA SER A 166 -10.55 1.95 20.88
C SER A 166 -11.53 2.94 20.26
N SER A 167 -11.60 3.02 18.92
CA SER A 167 -12.57 3.89 18.27
C SER A 167 -14.00 3.37 18.49
N GLU A 168 -14.85 4.20 19.09
CA GLU A 168 -16.24 3.85 19.41
C GLU A 168 -17.25 4.57 18.51
N LYS A 169 -16.96 5.83 18.16
CA LYS A 169 -17.92 6.70 17.47
C LYS A 169 -18.06 6.35 15.99
N HIS A 170 -19.27 6.06 15.54
CA HIS A 170 -19.60 5.96 14.13
C HIS A 170 -20.04 7.33 13.57
N TYR A 171 -19.59 7.65 12.35
CA TYR A 171 -19.96 8.89 11.66
C TYR A 171 -20.71 8.55 10.36
N SER A 172 -21.90 9.13 10.20
CA SER A 172 -22.82 8.84 9.10
C SER A 172 -22.79 9.88 7.97
N PHE A 173 -22.12 11.02 8.16
CA PHE A 173 -21.98 12.02 7.11
C PHE A 173 -21.07 11.51 5.98
N LYS A 174 -21.21 12.08 4.77
CA LYS A 174 -20.30 11.76 3.67
C LYS A 174 -18.95 12.43 3.91
N TYR A 175 -17.87 11.66 3.87
CA TYR A 175 -16.52 12.14 4.18
C TYR A 175 -16.16 13.45 3.45
N ARG A 176 -16.39 13.53 2.13
CA ARG A 176 -16.05 14.69 1.30
C ARG A 176 -16.91 15.94 1.54
N ASP A 177 -18.05 15.81 2.24
CA ASP A 177 -18.86 16.98 2.62
C ASP A 177 -18.19 17.77 3.76
N ILE A 178 -17.32 17.12 4.55
CA ILE A 178 -16.59 17.70 5.69
C ILE A 178 -15.09 17.87 5.37
N PHE A 179 -14.49 16.86 4.75
CA PHE A 179 -13.07 16.79 4.40
C PHE A 179 -12.89 16.98 2.90
N ASP A 180 -13.16 18.21 2.46
CA ASP A 180 -13.13 18.58 1.05
C ASP A 180 -11.69 18.62 0.50
N GLY A 181 -11.52 18.15 -0.74
CA GLY A 181 -10.20 18.14 -1.39
C GLY A 181 -9.62 19.54 -1.61
N SER A 182 -10.48 20.55 -1.75
CA SER A 182 -10.09 21.96 -1.90
C SER A 182 -9.75 22.68 -0.61
N LYS A 183 -9.88 22.02 0.55
CA LYS A 183 -9.62 22.55 1.90
C LYS A 183 -10.48 23.77 2.31
N LYS A 184 -11.57 24.06 1.60
CA LYS A 184 -12.47 25.19 1.86
C LYS A 184 -13.14 25.08 3.23
N VAL A 185 -13.49 23.87 3.66
CA VAL A 185 -14.07 23.67 4.99
C VAL A 185 -13.01 23.93 6.06
N LYS A 186 -11.77 23.43 5.86
CA LYS A 186 -10.66 23.70 6.78
C LYS A 186 -10.36 25.21 6.88
N ASP A 187 -10.33 25.90 5.75
CA ASP A 187 -10.11 27.35 5.72
C ASP A 187 -11.24 28.12 6.43
N PHE A 188 -12.49 27.69 6.23
CA PHE A 188 -13.64 28.23 6.95
C PHE A 188 -13.49 28.05 8.46
N VAL A 189 -13.19 26.81 8.90
CA VAL A 189 -13.01 26.48 10.33
C VAL A 189 -11.90 27.32 10.95
N ASN A 190 -10.75 27.43 10.28
CA ASN A 190 -9.64 28.25 10.76
C ASN A 190 -10.00 29.74 10.84
N LYS A 191 -10.68 30.28 9.81
CA LYS A 191 -11.07 31.70 9.75
C LYS A 191 -12.14 32.06 10.78
N HIS A 192 -13.01 31.11 11.12
CA HIS A 192 -14.14 31.31 12.02
C HIS A 192 -14.00 30.50 13.31
N HIS A 193 -12.77 30.20 13.71
CA HIS A 193 -12.46 29.41 14.91
C HIS A 193 -13.16 29.96 16.15
N ASP A 194 -13.11 31.28 16.39
CA ASP A 194 -13.74 31.92 17.54
C ASP A 194 -15.27 31.71 17.59
N LEU A 195 -15.95 31.67 16.43
CA LEU A 195 -17.39 31.40 16.38
C LEU A 195 -17.69 29.95 16.73
N ILE A 196 -16.87 29.02 16.24
CA ILE A 196 -16.98 27.58 16.54
C ILE A 196 -16.68 27.33 18.01
N GLU A 197 -15.68 28.02 18.58
CA GLU A 197 -15.34 27.94 19.99
C GLU A 197 -16.43 28.49 20.90
N GLN A 198 -17.08 29.59 20.53
CA GLN A 198 -18.26 30.09 21.24
C GLN A 198 -19.40 29.06 21.25
N TYR A 199 -19.68 28.43 20.10
CA TYR A 199 -20.67 27.35 20.01
C TYR A 199 -20.29 26.17 20.89
N PHE A 200 -19.03 25.72 20.81
CA PHE A 200 -18.50 24.63 21.63
C PHE A 200 -18.65 24.91 23.12
N ASN A 201 -18.21 26.08 23.58
CA ASN A 201 -18.27 26.46 24.99
C ASN A 201 -19.71 26.51 25.51
N LYS A 202 -20.64 27.09 24.72
CA LYS A 202 -22.07 27.08 25.08
C LYS A 202 -22.64 25.67 25.13
N TYR A 203 -22.28 24.82 24.18
CA TYR A 203 -22.70 23.43 24.18
C TYR A 203 -22.19 22.69 25.42
N GLN A 204 -20.92 22.84 25.78
CA GLN A 204 -20.33 22.24 26.98
C GLN A 204 -20.97 22.76 28.27
N GLU A 205 -21.26 24.06 28.36
CA GLU A 205 -21.98 24.66 29.48
C GLU A 205 -23.36 23.99 29.67
N LEU A 206 -24.15 23.88 28.60
CA LEU A 206 -25.47 23.25 28.65
C LEU A 206 -25.42 21.75 28.96
N LEU A 207 -24.39 21.07 28.45
CA LEU A 207 -24.15 19.66 28.70
C LEU A 207 -23.73 19.42 30.15
N SER A 208 -22.95 20.30 30.77
CA SER A 208 -22.58 20.24 32.19
C SER A 208 -23.78 20.35 33.14
N GLN A 209 -24.86 20.99 32.69
CA GLN A 209 -26.13 21.11 33.41
C GLN A 209 -27.02 19.87 33.24
N SER A 210 -26.66 18.94 32.34
CA SER A 210 -27.42 17.73 32.10
C SER A 210 -27.40 16.80 33.31
N LYS A 211 -28.56 16.24 33.65
CA LYS A 211 -28.65 15.17 34.65
C LYS A 211 -28.30 13.80 34.08
N ILE A 212 -28.34 13.67 32.75
CA ILE A 212 -28.19 12.42 32.02
C ILE A 212 -26.78 12.35 31.43
N PHE A 213 -26.39 13.36 30.66
CA PHE A 213 -25.05 13.43 30.09
C PHE A 213 -24.07 13.98 31.14
N LYS A 214 -22.92 13.33 31.30
CA LYS A 214 -21.95 13.73 32.32
C LYS A 214 -20.52 13.57 31.83
N HIS A 215 -19.72 14.59 32.08
CA HIS A 215 -18.27 14.50 32.06
C HIS A 215 -17.81 13.86 33.37
N MET A 216 -16.99 12.81 33.29
CA MET A 216 -16.41 12.14 34.47
C MET A 216 -14.91 11.98 34.26
N ASN A 217 -14.14 11.88 35.34
CA ASN A 217 -12.68 11.69 35.25
C ASN A 217 -12.28 10.41 34.48
N SER A 218 -13.18 9.42 34.42
CA SER A 218 -12.98 8.15 33.69
C SER A 218 -13.47 8.19 32.23
N GLY A 219 -13.94 9.34 31.74
CA GLY A 219 -14.54 9.50 30.41
C GLY A 219 -15.96 10.03 30.46
N ASP A 220 -16.51 10.35 29.29
CA ASP A 220 -17.79 11.03 29.18
C ASP A 220 -18.92 10.05 28.93
N PHE A 221 -20.07 10.28 29.54
CA PHE A 221 -21.33 9.74 29.03
C PHE A 221 -22.05 10.85 28.26
N GLY A 222 -21.66 11.05 27.01
CA GLY A 222 -22.31 11.97 26.07
C GLY A 222 -23.42 11.34 25.22
N THR A 223 -23.89 12.10 24.22
CA THR A 223 -24.96 11.67 23.28
C THR A 223 -24.63 10.39 22.52
N ASN A 224 -23.36 10.17 22.15
CA ASN A 224 -22.96 8.99 21.38
C ASN A 224 -23.13 7.69 22.19
N HIS A 225 -22.68 7.68 23.45
CA HIS A 225 -22.84 6.52 24.34
C HIS A 225 -24.32 6.23 24.61
N ALA A 226 -25.16 7.27 24.63
CA ALA A 226 -26.61 7.09 24.73
C ALA A 226 -27.21 6.45 23.47
N ASP A 227 -26.74 6.82 22.27
CA ASP A 227 -27.15 6.18 21.02
C ASP A 227 -26.68 4.72 20.94
N ASP A 228 -25.47 4.40 21.40
CA ASP A 228 -24.98 3.01 21.48
C ASP A 228 -25.82 2.17 22.45
N LEU A 229 -26.15 2.72 23.63
CA LEU A 229 -27.02 2.06 24.59
C LEU A 229 -28.44 1.85 24.02
N LYS A 230 -29.00 2.84 23.31
CA LYS A 230 -30.27 2.69 22.59
C LYS A 230 -30.19 1.52 21.62
N LYS A 231 -29.18 1.51 20.75
CA LYS A 231 -29.00 0.46 19.73
C LYS A 231 -28.88 -0.94 20.35
N ALA A 232 -28.13 -1.08 21.45
CA ALA A 232 -28.00 -2.35 22.15
C ALA A 232 -29.32 -2.88 22.73
N LEU A 233 -30.27 -1.99 23.05
CA LEU A 233 -31.54 -2.33 23.72
C LEU A 233 -32.77 -2.20 22.82
N GLU A 234 -32.58 -1.90 21.54
CA GLU A 234 -33.65 -1.62 20.55
C GLU A 234 -34.66 -2.77 20.41
N ASN A 235 -34.19 -4.03 20.48
CA ASN A 235 -35.06 -5.21 20.36
C ASN A 235 -35.94 -5.49 21.60
N ASN A 236 -35.86 -4.65 22.63
CA ASN A 236 -36.57 -4.75 23.90
C ASN A 236 -36.35 -6.04 24.71
N ARG A 237 -35.44 -6.96 24.32
CA ARG A 237 -35.29 -8.26 25.01
C ARG A 237 -34.86 -8.10 26.47
N PHE A 238 -33.98 -7.15 26.75
CA PHE A 238 -33.54 -6.80 28.11
C PHE A 238 -34.74 -6.43 29.01
N PHE A 239 -35.59 -5.52 28.53
CA PHE A 239 -36.78 -5.08 29.26
C PHE A 239 -37.86 -6.17 29.35
N LYS A 240 -38.06 -6.96 28.29
CA LYS A 240 -38.99 -8.11 28.28
C LYS A 240 -38.58 -9.22 29.25
N ALA A 241 -37.30 -9.31 29.60
CA ALA A 241 -36.79 -10.19 30.66
C ALA A 241 -37.00 -9.61 32.08
N ASN A 242 -37.83 -8.57 32.22
CA ASN A 242 -38.11 -7.83 33.47
C ASN A 242 -36.87 -7.15 34.08
N HIS A 243 -35.85 -6.84 33.29
CA HIS A 243 -34.78 -5.95 33.73
C HIS A 243 -35.16 -4.48 33.50
N SER A 244 -34.61 -3.59 34.33
CA SER A 244 -34.78 -2.15 34.19
C SER A 244 -33.43 -1.43 34.22
N LEU A 245 -33.41 -0.22 33.68
CA LEU A 245 -32.30 0.71 33.85
C LEU A 245 -32.74 1.82 34.80
N LYS A 246 -31.79 2.41 35.53
CA LYS A 246 -32.02 3.63 36.30
C LYS A 246 -31.13 4.75 35.77
N ILE A 247 -31.72 5.76 35.13
CA ILE A 247 -31.01 6.90 34.55
C ILE A 247 -31.49 8.17 35.25
N ALA A 248 -30.55 8.96 35.79
CA ALA A 248 -30.85 10.20 36.51
C ALA A 248 -31.91 10.06 37.63
N GLY A 249 -32.01 8.87 38.25
CA GLY A 249 -32.99 8.57 39.30
C GLY A 249 -34.30 7.97 38.79
N GLU A 250 -34.56 8.05 37.48
CA GLU A 250 -35.77 7.52 36.85
C GLU A 250 -35.59 6.07 36.41
N GLU A 251 -36.56 5.22 36.74
CA GLU A 251 -36.58 3.83 36.30
C GLU A 251 -37.15 3.70 34.88
N ILE A 252 -36.44 2.95 34.04
CA ILE A 252 -36.73 2.72 32.63
C ILE A 252 -37.02 1.24 32.43
N THR A 253 -38.22 0.94 31.97
CA THR A 253 -38.76 -0.42 31.83
C THR A 253 -39.06 -0.81 30.38
N ASN A 254 -38.78 0.06 29.41
CA ASN A 254 -38.94 -0.23 27.98
C ASN A 254 -38.06 0.69 27.13
N TYR A 255 -37.81 0.29 25.88
CA TYR A 255 -36.99 1.04 24.92
C TYR A 255 -37.56 2.43 24.58
N GLN A 256 -38.88 2.57 24.44
CA GLN A 256 -39.48 3.86 24.09
C GLN A 256 -39.13 4.91 25.14
N LYS A 257 -39.29 4.56 26.42
CA LYS A 257 -38.94 5.43 27.54
C LYS A 257 -37.43 5.76 27.58
N LEU A 258 -36.57 4.78 27.27
CA LEU A 258 -35.12 5.03 27.14
C LEU A 258 -34.84 6.05 26.04
N SER A 259 -35.43 5.85 24.86
CA SER A 259 -35.28 6.74 23.71
C SER A 259 -35.79 8.14 24.02
N ASP A 260 -36.98 8.26 24.61
CA ASP A 260 -37.59 9.54 24.96
C ASP A 260 -36.72 10.33 25.94
N ILE A 261 -36.16 9.68 26.97
CA ILE A 261 -35.27 10.34 27.95
C ILE A 261 -34.05 10.95 27.26
N PHE A 262 -33.39 10.20 26.37
CA PHE A 262 -32.21 10.68 25.67
C PHE A 262 -32.53 11.74 24.61
N GLU A 263 -33.57 11.55 23.80
CA GLU A 263 -33.98 12.53 22.79
C GLU A 263 -34.48 13.83 23.40
N ASN A 264 -35.26 13.75 24.49
CA ASN A 264 -35.74 14.95 25.18
C ASN A 264 -34.58 15.77 25.75
N GLU A 265 -33.59 15.12 26.34
CA GLU A 265 -32.42 15.82 26.87
C GLU A 265 -31.54 16.42 25.77
N LYS A 266 -31.33 15.68 24.68
CA LYS A 266 -30.64 16.19 23.50
C LYS A 266 -31.37 17.40 22.92
N ASN A 267 -32.69 17.32 22.80
CA ASN A 267 -33.53 18.43 22.33
C ASN A 267 -33.53 19.61 23.30
N ARG A 268 -33.48 19.40 24.62
CA ARG A 268 -33.36 20.47 25.61
C ARG A 268 -32.09 21.29 25.38
N ILE A 269 -30.97 20.61 25.13
CA ILE A 269 -29.68 21.25 24.87
C ILE A 269 -29.71 21.97 23.51
N LEU A 270 -30.08 21.26 22.44
CA LEU A 270 -30.05 21.79 21.07
C LEU A 270 -31.10 22.89 20.80
N ASN A 271 -32.20 22.92 21.56
CA ASN A 271 -33.21 23.97 21.44
C ASN A 271 -32.96 25.20 22.32
N ASN A 272 -31.88 25.24 23.10
CA ASN A 272 -31.52 26.43 23.85
C ASN A 272 -31.36 27.64 22.90
N GLU A 273 -31.95 28.77 23.27
CA GLU A 273 -32.00 29.98 22.42
C GLU A 273 -30.60 30.51 22.09
N GLU A 274 -29.73 30.66 23.09
CA GLU A 274 -28.36 31.17 22.89
C GLU A 274 -27.52 30.22 22.02
N LEU A 275 -27.67 28.90 22.19
CA LEU A 275 -26.98 27.91 21.36
C LEU A 275 -27.47 27.96 19.90
N LYS A 276 -28.78 28.11 19.69
CA LYS A 276 -29.37 28.30 18.36
C LYS A 276 -28.88 29.58 17.70
N GLU A 277 -28.88 30.69 18.42
CA GLU A 277 -28.35 31.96 17.91
C GLU A 277 -26.87 31.85 17.52
N SER A 278 -26.08 31.11 18.29
CA SER A 278 -24.68 30.83 17.95
C SER A 278 -24.56 30.01 16.66
N PHE A 279 -25.39 28.96 16.51
CA PHE A 279 -25.45 28.17 15.27
C PHE A 279 -25.87 29.03 14.07
N ASP A 280 -26.91 29.86 14.20
CA ASP A 280 -27.42 30.72 13.14
C ASP A 280 -26.37 31.72 12.65
N LYS A 281 -25.51 32.24 13.54
CA LYS A 281 -24.37 33.09 13.17
C LYS A 281 -23.39 32.34 12.29
N ILE A 282 -23.03 31.11 12.65
CA ILE A 282 -22.16 30.23 11.85
C ILE A 282 -22.81 29.95 10.49
N GLU A 283 -24.10 29.56 10.48
CA GLU A 283 -24.83 29.23 9.26
C GLU A 283 -24.91 30.42 8.29
N LYS A 284 -25.14 31.64 8.80
CA LYS A 284 -25.13 32.87 7.97
C LYS A 284 -23.81 33.09 7.25
N VAL A 285 -22.69 32.85 7.92
CA VAL A 285 -21.36 32.97 7.30
C VAL A 285 -21.14 31.88 6.25
N ILE A 286 -21.57 30.65 6.52
CA ILE A 286 -21.50 29.54 5.57
C ILE A 286 -22.31 29.84 4.30
N ASN A 287 -23.53 30.37 4.45
CA ASN A 287 -24.43 30.69 3.34
C ASN A 287 -23.85 31.71 2.34
N ALA A 288 -22.88 32.54 2.76
CA ALA A 288 -22.20 33.47 1.87
C ALA A 288 -21.28 32.75 0.86
N ASN A 289 -20.88 31.49 1.12
CA ASN A 289 -20.03 30.70 0.25
C ASN A 289 -20.77 29.45 -0.28
N LYS A 290 -21.12 29.47 -1.58
CA LYS A 290 -21.80 28.35 -2.25
C LYS A 290 -21.01 27.03 -2.22
N GLU A 291 -19.68 27.09 -2.12
CA GLU A 291 -18.83 25.89 -2.04
C GLU A 291 -19.01 25.13 -0.72
N LEU A 292 -19.52 25.78 0.34
CA LEU A 292 -19.73 25.18 1.65
C LEU A 292 -21.14 24.59 1.81
N LYS A 293 -21.93 24.46 0.73
CA LYS A 293 -23.30 23.96 0.80
C LYS A 293 -23.38 22.53 1.35
N ALA A 294 -22.50 21.63 0.91
CA ALA A 294 -22.48 20.24 1.40
C ALA A 294 -22.08 20.17 2.89
N PHE A 295 -21.10 20.97 3.29
CA PHE A 295 -20.69 21.14 4.69
C PHE A 295 -21.86 21.63 5.55
N LYS A 296 -22.58 22.66 5.09
CA LYS A 296 -23.80 23.16 5.72
C LYS A 296 -24.81 22.04 5.95
N ASP A 297 -25.14 21.31 4.88
CA ASP A 297 -26.15 20.25 4.94
C ASP A 297 -25.75 19.14 5.92
N ALA A 298 -24.45 18.88 6.09
CA ALA A 298 -23.93 17.92 7.06
C ALA A 298 -24.08 18.42 8.51
N ILE A 299 -23.65 19.65 8.81
CA ILE A 299 -23.75 20.21 10.17
C ILE A 299 -25.18 20.57 10.58
N SER A 300 -26.08 20.84 9.63
CA SER A 300 -27.50 21.07 9.94
C SER A 300 -28.27 19.79 10.25
N LYS A 301 -27.77 18.63 9.77
CA LYS A 301 -28.32 17.32 10.13
C LYS A 301 -27.84 16.87 11.50
N ASP A 302 -26.61 17.23 11.86
CA ASP A 302 -26.02 16.95 13.16
C ASP A 302 -25.18 18.13 13.64
N ASN A 303 -25.84 19.04 14.37
CA ASN A 303 -25.20 20.24 14.91
C ASN A 303 -24.06 19.90 15.90
N THR A 304 -24.07 18.68 16.48
CA THR A 304 -23.02 18.27 17.41
C THR A 304 -21.66 18.14 16.74
N LEU A 305 -21.61 17.96 15.40
CA LEU A 305 -20.37 17.95 14.63
C LEU A 305 -19.55 19.22 14.80
N LEU A 306 -20.20 20.37 15.05
CA LEU A 306 -19.50 21.64 15.26
C LEU A 306 -18.50 21.58 16.42
N THR A 307 -18.81 20.76 17.43
CA THR A 307 -17.96 20.62 18.61
C THR A 307 -16.63 19.89 18.32
N GLU A 308 -16.53 19.17 17.21
CA GLU A 308 -15.32 18.44 16.83
C GLU A 308 -14.36 19.31 15.99
N PHE A 309 -14.84 20.43 15.42
CA PHE A 309 -14.02 21.25 14.50
C PHE A 309 -12.98 22.13 15.17
N LEU A 310 -12.99 22.26 16.50
CA LEU A 310 -11.91 22.95 17.22
C LEU A 310 -10.53 22.36 16.91
N ASP A 311 -10.47 21.04 16.74
CA ASP A 311 -9.29 20.38 16.19
C ASP A 311 -9.68 19.57 14.95
N TYR A 312 -9.74 20.28 13.82
CA TYR A 312 -10.12 19.74 12.52
C TYR A 312 -9.29 18.51 12.11
N ASP A 313 -7.98 18.50 12.37
CA ASP A 313 -7.09 17.40 11.98
C ASP A 313 -7.25 16.19 12.90
N SER A 314 -7.44 16.40 14.22
CA SER A 314 -7.79 15.32 15.14
C SER A 314 -9.18 14.75 14.84
N PHE A 315 -10.15 15.59 14.47
CA PHE A 315 -11.46 15.12 14.04
C PHE A 315 -11.38 14.25 12.79
N ARG A 316 -10.61 14.67 11.78
CA ARG A 316 -10.33 13.86 10.60
C ARG A 316 -9.76 12.48 10.96
N LYS A 317 -8.75 12.44 11.84
CA LYS A 317 -8.16 11.20 12.36
C LYS A 317 -9.23 10.30 13.01
N LYS A 318 -10.07 10.84 13.89
CA LYS A 318 -11.16 10.08 14.54
C LYS A 318 -12.11 9.44 13.53
N VAL A 319 -12.48 10.18 12.47
CA VAL A 319 -13.39 9.69 11.43
C VAL A 319 -12.75 8.57 10.61
N LEU A 320 -11.49 8.71 10.20
CA LEU A 320 -10.76 7.64 9.53
C LEU A 320 -10.65 6.39 10.41
N PHE A 321 -10.42 6.57 11.71
CA PHE A 321 -10.31 5.47 12.66
C PHE A 321 -11.63 4.75 12.87
N SER A 322 -12.76 5.45 12.82
CA SER A 322 -14.06 4.79 12.90
C SER A 322 -14.39 3.96 11.65
N TYR A 323 -13.89 4.36 10.48
CA TYR A 323 -13.97 3.54 9.27
C TYR A 323 -13.07 2.30 9.39
N LEU A 324 -11.82 2.47 9.83
CA LEU A 324 -10.89 1.36 10.05
C LEU A 324 -11.40 0.37 11.11
N LYS A 325 -12.03 0.85 12.17
CA LYS A 325 -12.63 0.01 13.22
C LYS A 325 -13.73 -0.91 12.70
N GLN A 326 -14.53 -0.46 11.74
CA GLN A 326 -15.59 -1.30 11.16
C GLN A 326 -15.04 -2.51 10.40
N VAL A 327 -13.80 -2.42 9.90
CA VAL A 327 -13.07 -3.50 9.23
C VAL A 327 -11.84 -3.94 10.05
N ILE A 328 -11.97 -3.91 11.39
CA ILE A 328 -10.83 -4.14 12.28
C ILE A 328 -10.13 -5.48 12.06
N GLN A 329 -10.84 -6.52 11.62
CA GLN A 329 -10.22 -7.81 11.34
C GLN A 329 -9.24 -7.73 10.15
N ASN A 330 -9.59 -6.99 9.10
CA ASN A 330 -8.69 -6.74 7.97
C ASN A 330 -7.50 -5.88 8.39
N VAL A 331 -7.72 -4.87 9.24
CA VAL A 331 -6.63 -4.03 9.78
C VAL A 331 -5.66 -4.89 10.60
N LYS A 332 -6.17 -5.73 11.50
CA LYS A 332 -5.35 -6.67 12.29
C LYS A 332 -4.59 -7.66 11.43
N SER A 333 -5.24 -8.25 10.43
CA SER A 333 -4.61 -9.17 9.47
C SER A 333 -3.39 -8.51 8.83
N LEU A 334 -3.59 -7.30 8.29
CA LEU A 334 -2.53 -6.57 7.62
C LEU A 334 -1.39 -6.15 8.56
N VAL A 335 -1.73 -5.62 9.74
CA VAL A 335 -0.72 -5.20 10.73
C VAL A 335 0.08 -6.40 11.25
N ASN A 336 -0.58 -7.53 11.48
CA ASN A 336 0.12 -8.75 11.93
C ASN A 336 1.06 -9.29 10.85
N LEU A 337 0.60 -9.36 9.59
CA LEU A 337 1.45 -9.75 8.46
C LEU A 337 2.64 -8.79 8.31
N TYR A 338 2.40 -7.48 8.43
CA TYR A 338 3.47 -6.48 8.40
C TYR A 338 4.50 -6.70 9.52
N ARG A 339 4.05 -6.90 10.76
CA ARG A 339 4.93 -7.18 11.91
C ARG A 339 5.74 -8.47 11.73
N GLU A 340 5.13 -9.51 11.14
CA GLU A 340 5.79 -10.78 10.86
C GLU A 340 6.91 -10.62 9.81
N LYS A 341 6.64 -9.91 8.72
CA LYS A 341 7.58 -9.73 7.61
C LYS A 341 8.63 -8.64 7.85
N LYS A 342 8.37 -7.71 8.77
CA LYS A 342 9.26 -6.57 9.04
C LYS A 342 10.73 -6.96 9.32
N PRO A 343 11.05 -7.94 10.20
CA PRO A 343 12.44 -8.35 10.42
C PRO A 343 13.13 -8.90 9.17
N GLU A 344 12.40 -9.61 8.32
CA GLU A 344 12.90 -10.16 7.06
C GLU A 344 13.24 -9.03 6.08
N ILE A 345 12.34 -8.05 5.92
CA ILE A 345 12.60 -6.85 5.09
C ILE A 345 13.82 -6.08 5.61
N GLU A 346 13.97 -5.93 6.92
CA GLU A 346 15.12 -5.25 7.54
C GLU A 346 16.44 -5.95 7.24
N GLU A 347 16.48 -7.29 7.30
CA GLU A 347 17.67 -8.06 6.98
C GLU A 347 17.96 -8.01 5.47
N ILE A 348 16.94 -8.05 4.61
CA ILE A 348 17.10 -7.89 3.15
C ILE A 348 17.73 -6.54 2.82
N ILE A 349 17.20 -5.43 3.34
CA ILE A 349 17.74 -4.07 3.11
C ILE A 349 19.19 -3.97 3.61
N LYS A 350 19.49 -4.60 4.75
CA LYS A 350 20.85 -4.61 5.33
C LYS A 350 21.84 -5.45 4.51
N GLN A 351 21.40 -6.54 3.88
CA GLN A 351 22.26 -7.32 3.00
C GLN A 351 22.47 -6.59 1.66
N ALA A 352 21.40 -6.04 1.09
CA ALA A 352 21.45 -5.26 -0.15
C ALA A 352 22.41 -4.07 -0.08
N SER A 353 22.49 -3.38 1.07
CA SER A 353 23.42 -2.26 1.26
C SER A 353 24.90 -2.67 1.28
N LYS A 354 25.23 -3.93 1.59
CA LYS A 354 26.61 -4.43 1.53
C LYS A 354 27.10 -4.58 0.09
N ASP A 355 26.17 -4.86 -0.82
CA ASP A 355 26.46 -5.09 -2.24
C ASP A 355 26.54 -3.76 -3.03
N GLN A 356 26.34 -2.61 -2.38
CA GLN A 356 26.27 -1.30 -3.05
C GLN A 356 27.48 -0.96 -3.93
N LYS A 357 28.70 -1.25 -3.45
CA LYS A 357 29.93 -0.98 -4.21
C LYS A 357 30.06 -1.87 -5.45
N GLU A 358 29.56 -3.10 -5.38
CA GLU A 358 29.55 -4.01 -6.52
C GLU A 358 28.59 -3.48 -7.59
N TRP A 359 27.41 -3.02 -7.16
CA TRP A 359 26.44 -2.40 -8.06
C TRP A 359 26.91 -1.10 -8.70
N GLU A 360 27.68 -0.26 -8.00
CA GLU A 360 28.30 0.93 -8.61
C GLU A 360 29.19 0.54 -9.81
N SER A 361 29.99 -0.52 -9.66
CA SER A 361 30.82 -1.06 -10.75
C SER A 361 29.98 -1.66 -11.87
N VAL A 362 28.89 -2.37 -11.55
CA VAL A 362 27.96 -2.94 -12.55
C VAL A 362 27.30 -1.82 -13.37
N ILE A 363 26.84 -0.75 -12.71
CA ILE A 363 26.21 0.40 -13.35
C ILE A 363 27.21 1.13 -14.26
N GLU A 364 28.46 1.31 -13.83
CA GLU A 364 29.51 1.90 -14.66
C GLU A 364 29.75 1.08 -15.93
N ILE A 365 29.91 -0.25 -15.79
CA ILE A 365 30.09 -1.16 -16.93
C ILE A 365 28.87 -1.12 -17.85
N PHE A 366 27.66 -1.09 -17.29
CA PHE A 366 26.42 -1.01 -18.06
C PHE A 366 26.39 0.26 -18.92
N ASN A 367 26.57 1.43 -18.30
CA ASN A 367 26.54 2.73 -18.98
C ASN A 367 27.67 2.88 -20.01
N GLN A 368 28.80 2.20 -19.85
CA GLN A 368 29.89 2.21 -20.84
C GLN A 368 29.64 1.28 -22.03
N ARG A 369 28.95 0.15 -21.82
CA ARG A 369 28.80 -0.91 -22.84
C ARG A 369 27.52 -0.82 -23.65
N PHE A 370 26.41 -0.43 -23.02
CA PHE A 370 25.11 -0.38 -23.68
C PHE A 370 24.87 1.01 -24.27
N LEU A 371 24.68 1.06 -25.60
CA LEU A 371 24.26 2.26 -26.32
C LEU A 371 22.74 2.34 -26.28
N VAL A 372 22.20 2.92 -25.20
CA VAL A 372 20.76 3.07 -24.95
C VAL A 372 20.43 4.53 -24.63
N PRO A 373 19.19 5.01 -24.87
CA PRO A 373 18.83 6.42 -24.73
C PRO A 373 18.63 6.88 -23.27
N PHE A 374 19.12 6.10 -22.31
CA PHE A 374 19.03 6.40 -20.89
C PHE A 374 20.32 5.99 -20.16
N LYS A 375 20.60 6.66 -19.05
CA LYS A 375 21.63 6.28 -18.09
C LYS A 375 21.00 5.64 -16.88
N VAL A 376 21.76 4.76 -16.23
CA VAL A 376 21.37 4.23 -14.92
C VAL A 376 22.26 4.83 -13.85
N GLU A 377 21.64 5.29 -12.77
CA GLU A 377 22.31 5.79 -11.58
C GLU A 377 21.82 5.07 -10.34
N LEU A 378 22.61 5.12 -9.28
CA LEU A 378 22.20 4.69 -7.96
C LEU A 378 21.57 5.86 -7.21
N GLN A 379 20.39 5.63 -6.65
CA GLN A 379 19.75 6.59 -5.76
C GLN A 379 19.29 5.91 -4.47
N ASN A 380 19.64 6.51 -3.33
CA ASN A 380 18.98 6.18 -2.08
C ASN A 380 17.56 6.75 -2.09
N GLN A 381 16.57 5.88 -2.07
CA GLN A 381 15.16 6.22 -1.95
C GLN A 381 14.57 5.56 -0.71
N LYS A 382 13.44 6.07 -0.24
CA LYS A 382 12.71 5.44 0.86
C LYS A 382 12.05 4.15 0.37
N ASP A 383 12.34 3.08 1.07
CA ASP A 383 11.68 1.80 0.94
C ASP A 383 10.16 1.91 1.13
N ILE A 384 9.38 1.26 0.28
CA ILE A 384 7.92 1.40 0.26
C ILE A 384 7.28 0.83 1.54
N LEU A 385 7.87 -0.23 2.12
CA LEU A 385 7.31 -0.97 3.24
C LEU A 385 7.71 -0.38 4.61
N LEU A 386 8.98 0.01 4.76
CA LEU A 386 9.57 0.49 6.02
C LEU A 386 9.93 1.98 6.03
N ASN A 387 9.84 2.66 4.89
CA ASN A 387 10.27 4.05 4.72
C ASN A 387 11.73 4.33 5.14
N LYS A 388 12.57 3.30 5.07
CA LYS A 388 14.02 3.37 5.33
C LYS A 388 14.78 3.64 4.03
N ASP A 389 15.93 4.28 4.10
CA ASP A 389 16.75 4.47 2.91
C ASP A 389 17.23 3.13 2.35
N ALA A 390 16.93 2.88 1.08
CA ALA A 390 17.33 1.73 0.31
C ALA A 390 17.86 2.20 -1.05
N ALA A 391 18.95 1.58 -1.51
CA ALA A 391 19.49 1.86 -2.84
C ALA A 391 18.55 1.27 -3.91
N GLN A 392 18.20 2.09 -4.88
CA GLN A 392 17.36 1.74 -6.02
C GLN A 392 18.01 2.23 -7.31
N PHE A 393 17.70 1.53 -8.41
CA PHE A 393 18.06 2.02 -9.75
C PHE A 393 17.22 3.24 -10.10
N ARG A 394 17.90 4.33 -10.45
CA ARG A 394 17.31 5.50 -11.10
C ARG A 394 17.64 5.43 -12.59
N PHE A 395 16.62 5.54 -13.42
CA PHE A 395 16.79 5.63 -14.87
C PHE A 395 16.60 7.08 -15.33
N ILE A 396 17.55 7.59 -16.10
CA ILE A 396 17.56 8.97 -16.59
C ILE A 396 17.59 8.93 -18.11
N PHE A 397 16.51 9.36 -18.75
CA PHE A 397 16.46 9.53 -20.19
C PHE A 397 17.08 10.88 -20.56
N SER A 398 18.01 10.90 -21.51
CA SER A 398 18.72 12.11 -21.92
C SER A 398 18.48 12.36 -23.41
N ASP A 399 17.86 13.49 -23.74
CA ASP A 399 17.68 13.95 -25.14
C ASP A 399 17.93 15.46 -25.24
N ASP A 400 18.66 15.91 -26.26
CA ASP A 400 19.00 17.33 -26.53
C ASP A 400 19.27 18.21 -25.29
N ASN A 401 20.12 17.73 -24.37
CA ASN A 401 20.51 18.37 -23.09
C ASN A 401 19.40 18.48 -22.04
N GLN A 402 18.32 17.71 -22.14
CA GLN A 402 17.32 17.55 -21.10
C GLN A 402 17.40 16.14 -20.51
N ASP A 403 17.69 16.08 -19.22
CA ASP A 403 17.64 14.85 -18.44
C ASP A 403 16.28 14.73 -17.76
N MET A 404 15.59 13.62 -17.98
CA MET A 404 14.33 13.30 -17.32
C MET A 404 14.43 11.98 -16.56
N ASN A 405 14.03 12.00 -15.29
CA ASN A 405 13.85 10.77 -14.53
C ASN A 405 12.65 10.01 -15.10
N VAL A 406 12.86 8.73 -15.41
CA VAL A 406 11.84 7.84 -15.95
C VAL A 406 11.67 6.62 -15.07
N GLN A 407 10.43 6.16 -14.92
CA GLN A 407 10.15 4.93 -14.19
C GLN A 407 10.48 3.71 -15.06
N LYS A 408 10.83 2.59 -14.41
CA LYS A 408 11.17 1.34 -15.11
C LYS A 408 10.01 0.85 -15.98
N GLU A 409 8.78 1.01 -15.52
CA GLU A 409 7.57 0.57 -16.23
C GLU A 409 7.35 1.39 -17.52
N ASP A 410 7.68 2.67 -17.51
CA ASP A 410 7.56 3.53 -18.69
C ASP A 410 8.65 3.20 -19.72
N LEU A 411 9.88 2.92 -19.26
CA LEU A 411 10.92 2.38 -20.13
C LEU A 411 10.49 1.07 -20.80
N GLN A 412 9.95 0.13 -20.02
CA GLN A 412 9.50 -1.16 -20.56
C GLN A 412 8.34 -1.03 -21.56
N LYS A 413 7.53 0.02 -21.49
CA LYS A 413 6.46 0.26 -22.47
C LYS A 413 6.97 0.87 -23.77
N HIS A 414 7.99 1.74 -23.70
CA HIS A 414 8.36 2.61 -24.82
C HIS A 414 9.68 2.25 -25.52
N LEU A 415 10.57 1.50 -24.87
CA LEU A 415 11.84 1.07 -25.44
C LEU A 415 11.66 0.03 -26.56
N SER A 416 12.59 0.01 -27.50
CA SER A 416 12.74 -1.08 -28.48
C SER A 416 13.10 -2.40 -27.80
N GLY A 417 12.89 -3.54 -28.49
CA GLY A 417 13.19 -4.86 -27.91
C GLY A 417 14.62 -4.99 -27.38
N GLY A 418 15.63 -4.52 -28.14
CA GLY A 418 17.04 -4.59 -27.72
C GLY A 418 17.36 -3.67 -26.54
N GLU A 419 16.70 -2.51 -26.42
CA GLU A 419 16.85 -1.63 -25.27
C GLU A 419 16.17 -2.22 -24.02
N LYS A 420 15.01 -2.88 -24.16
CA LYS A 420 14.38 -3.61 -23.03
C LYS A 420 15.28 -4.74 -22.54
N GLU A 421 15.92 -5.47 -23.45
CA GLU A 421 16.89 -6.51 -23.10
C GLU A 421 18.05 -5.94 -22.26
N SER A 422 18.52 -4.72 -22.56
CA SER A 422 19.55 -4.06 -21.73
C SER A 422 19.14 -3.91 -20.26
N VAL A 423 17.90 -3.49 -19.99
CA VAL A 423 17.38 -3.35 -18.62
C VAL A 423 17.26 -4.71 -17.94
N ILE A 424 16.86 -5.75 -18.68
CA ILE A 424 16.81 -7.14 -18.20
C ILE A 424 18.21 -7.64 -17.84
N TYR A 425 19.24 -7.37 -18.67
CA TYR A 425 20.63 -7.72 -18.35
C TYR A 425 21.05 -7.07 -17.03
N LEU A 426 20.85 -5.76 -16.87
CA LEU A 426 21.21 -5.06 -15.63
C LEU A 426 20.55 -5.66 -14.40
N THR A 427 19.28 -6.04 -14.49
CA THR A 427 18.50 -6.52 -13.35
C THR A 427 18.67 -8.00 -13.02
N ASN A 428 19.31 -8.79 -13.90
CA ASN A 428 19.52 -10.23 -13.70
C ASN A 428 21.00 -10.63 -13.59
N LEU A 429 21.93 -9.70 -13.75
CA LEU A 429 23.37 -10.01 -13.75
C LEU A 429 23.98 -10.23 -12.35
N VAL A 430 23.22 -10.07 -11.26
CA VAL A 430 23.70 -10.22 -9.86
C VAL A 430 22.76 -11.04 -8.98
#